data_AF-A0A259SP80-F1
#
_entry.id   AF-A0A259SP80-F1
#
_cell.length_a   1.000
_cell.length_b   1.000
_cell.length_c   1.000
_cell.angle_alpha   90.00
_cell.angle_beta   90.00
_cell.angle_gamma   90.00
#
_symmetry.space_group_name_H-M   'P 1'
#
loop_
_entity.id
_entity.type
_entity.pdbx_description
1 polymer ?
#
loop_
_entity_poly.entity_id
_entity_poly.type
_entity_poly.pdbx_seq_one_letter_code
_entity_poly.pdbx_strand_id
1 'polypeptide(L)'
;RVCEICGQTVAYSEIDRAYQDESQTVVLTKEDLESLPAERSREIDVVEFVPSDQVDLLTLDKAYYLEPDSKSPKAYVLLRKTLEATDRTAIVRFTLRQKTRLAALRVRGDVLVLQTLLWADEVREADFPALQEEVTVSDKELELSASLVDGFSANFDPSAFVDEYQVELRTLIDAKIEKGEAFETEETFAPAEKGGEVIDLMEALRASVEKSKAARAAASDKGDADGAARDAG
;
A
#
# COMPACT_ATOMS: atom_id res chain seq x y z
N ARG A 1 -10.95 -6.00 -14.52
CA ARG A 1 -9.82 -6.37 -15.42
C ARG A 1 -10.46 -6.86 -16.70
N VAL A 2 -10.24 -6.19 -17.83
CA VAL A 2 -10.98 -6.44 -19.07
C VAL A 2 -9.99 -6.85 -20.16
N CYS A 3 -10.29 -7.92 -20.89
CA CYS A 3 -9.47 -8.35 -22.02
C CYS A 3 -9.60 -7.34 -23.17
N GLU A 4 -8.47 -6.86 -23.70
CA GLU A 4 -8.45 -5.86 -24.78
C GLU A 4 -9.01 -6.39 -26.11
N ILE A 5 -9.01 -7.70 -26.31
CA ILE A 5 -9.48 -8.33 -27.57
C ILE A 5 -10.99 -8.58 -27.54
N CYS A 6 -11.52 -9.11 -26.43
CA CYS A 6 -12.93 -9.53 -26.36
C CYS A 6 -13.80 -8.64 -25.46
N GLY A 7 -13.22 -7.67 -24.74
CA GLY A 7 -13.96 -6.74 -23.87
C GLY A 7 -14.62 -7.40 -22.65
N GLN A 8 -14.31 -8.66 -22.36
CA GLN A 8 -14.88 -9.41 -21.23
C GLN A 8 -14.05 -9.22 -19.96
N THR A 9 -14.73 -9.23 -18.81
CA THR A 9 -14.07 -9.22 -17.50
C THR A 9 -13.39 -10.57 -17.25
N VAL A 10 -12.07 -10.55 -17.12
CA VAL A 10 -11.26 -11.77 -16.92
C VAL A 10 -11.17 -12.10 -15.43
N ALA A 11 -11.45 -13.36 -15.09
CA ALA A 11 -11.33 -13.84 -13.72
C ALA A 11 -9.86 -13.95 -13.31
N TYR A 12 -9.54 -13.73 -12.03
CA TYR A 12 -8.15 -13.81 -11.54
C TYR A 12 -7.53 -15.21 -11.73
N SER A 13 -8.37 -16.24 -11.86
CA SER A 13 -7.98 -17.61 -12.16
C SER A 13 -7.48 -17.82 -13.59
N GLU A 14 -7.80 -16.93 -14.52
CA GLU A 14 -7.51 -17.02 -15.96
C GLU A 14 -6.34 -16.12 -16.38
N ILE A 15 -5.61 -15.58 -15.40
CA ILE A 15 -4.46 -14.70 -15.62
C ILE A 15 -3.20 -15.48 -15.23
N ASP A 16 -2.50 -16.01 -16.23
CA ASP A 16 -1.20 -16.63 -16.05
C ASP A 16 -0.10 -15.56 -15.98
N ARG A 17 1.01 -15.89 -15.30
CA ARG A 17 2.19 -15.01 -15.24
C ARG A 17 3.13 -15.41 -16.35
N ALA A 18 3.68 -14.45 -17.08
CA ALA A 18 4.70 -14.73 -18.08
C ALA A 18 6.03 -14.07 -17.67
N TYR A 19 7.12 -14.79 -17.86
CA TYR A 19 8.47 -14.24 -17.84
C TYR A 19 8.95 -14.10 -19.28
N GLN A 20 9.45 -12.91 -19.64
CA GLN A 20 10.02 -12.67 -20.96
C GLN A 20 11.52 -12.48 -20.81
N ASP A 21 12.27 -13.37 -21.45
CA ASP A 21 13.70 -13.24 -21.69
C ASP A 21 13.94 -12.73 -23.13
N GLU A 22 15.14 -12.25 -23.45
CA GLU A 22 15.50 -11.50 -24.67
C GLU A 22 14.95 -12.10 -25.98
N SER A 23 14.69 -13.40 -26.04
CA SER A 23 14.14 -14.09 -27.22
C SER A 23 12.92 -14.99 -26.96
N GLN A 24 12.47 -15.15 -25.70
CA GLN A 24 11.47 -16.16 -25.34
C GLN A 24 10.50 -15.67 -24.27
N THR A 25 9.23 -16.03 -24.43
CA THR A 25 8.19 -15.83 -23.42
C THR A 25 7.80 -17.17 -22.82
N VAL A 26 7.99 -17.31 -21.51
CA VAL A 26 7.65 -18.51 -20.74
C VAL A 26 6.43 -18.21 -19.89
N VAL A 27 5.35 -18.97 -20.08
CA VAL A 27 4.15 -18.91 -19.24
C VAL A 27 4.38 -19.78 -18.01
N LEU A 28 4.18 -19.20 -16.82
CA LEU A 28 4.30 -19.85 -15.52
C LEU A 28 2.89 -20.12 -15.00
N THR A 29 2.54 -21.40 -14.86
CA THR A 29 1.26 -21.78 -14.27
C THR A 29 1.33 -21.72 -12.74
N LYS A 30 0.18 -21.86 -12.07
CA LYS A 30 0.15 -21.94 -10.61
C LYS A 30 0.85 -23.19 -10.09
N GLU A 31 0.71 -24.30 -10.79
CA GLU A 31 1.34 -25.58 -10.46
C GLU A 31 2.87 -25.49 -10.54
N ASP A 32 3.39 -24.79 -11.54
CA ASP A 32 4.84 -24.52 -11.66
C ASP A 32 5.35 -23.76 -10.43
N LEU A 33 4.62 -22.72 -10.00
CA LEU A 33 4.96 -21.93 -8.83
C LEU A 33 4.83 -22.71 -7.51
N GLU A 34 3.84 -23.61 -7.41
CA GLU A 34 3.64 -24.48 -6.26
C GLU A 34 4.71 -25.57 -6.13
N SER A 35 5.32 -25.97 -7.26
CA SER A 35 6.42 -26.95 -7.29
C SER A 35 7.74 -26.39 -6.75
N LEU A 36 7.87 -25.06 -6.65
CA LEU A 36 9.08 -24.42 -6.15
C LEU A 36 9.28 -24.72 -4.65
N PRO A 37 10.53 -24.93 -4.22
CA PRO A 37 10.83 -25.15 -2.80
C PRO A 37 10.52 -23.89 -2.00
N ALA A 38 9.34 -23.84 -1.39
CA ALA A 38 9.00 -22.86 -0.37
C ALA A 38 9.22 -23.48 1.01
N GLU A 39 10.27 -23.07 1.70
CA GLU A 39 10.44 -23.42 3.12
C GLU A 39 9.23 -22.90 3.89
N ARG A 40 8.42 -23.80 4.47
CA ARG A 40 7.25 -23.45 5.29
C ARG A 40 7.58 -23.30 6.77
N SER A 41 8.87 -23.16 7.11
CA SER A 41 9.28 -22.93 8.49
C SER A 41 8.69 -21.61 8.98
N ARG A 42 8.22 -21.62 10.23
CA ARG A 42 7.80 -20.41 10.95
C ARG A 42 8.94 -19.81 11.77
N GLU A 43 10.13 -20.41 11.70
CA GLU A 43 11.30 -19.97 12.42
C GLU A 43 11.96 -18.79 11.70
N ILE A 44 12.60 -17.93 12.50
CA ILE A 44 13.41 -16.82 12.00
C ILE A 44 14.86 -17.24 12.24
N ASP A 45 15.55 -17.59 11.16
CA ASP A 45 16.93 -18.03 11.20
C ASP A 45 17.85 -16.82 11.27
N VAL A 46 18.69 -16.75 12.29
CA VAL A 46 19.76 -15.74 12.33
C VAL A 46 20.88 -16.18 11.40
N VAL A 47 21.16 -15.36 10.39
CA VAL A 47 22.24 -15.60 9.42
C VAL A 47 23.54 -15.03 9.97
N GLU A 48 23.52 -13.77 10.40
CA GLU A 48 24.70 -13.08 10.92
C GLU A 48 24.33 -11.85 11.77
N PHE A 49 25.33 -11.26 12.44
CA PHE A 49 25.19 -10.01 13.18
C PHE A 49 26.16 -8.97 12.59
N VAL A 50 25.63 -7.83 12.16
CA VAL A 50 26.38 -6.75 11.51
C VAL A 50 26.26 -5.44 12.32
N PRO A 51 27.23 -4.53 12.22
CA PRO A 51 27.06 -3.14 12.64
C PRO A 51 25.81 -2.51 12.02
N SER A 52 25.06 -1.73 12.80
CA SER A 52 23.76 -1.20 12.38
C SER A 52 23.84 -0.21 11.21
N ASP A 53 24.99 0.43 11.01
CA ASP A 53 25.27 1.39 9.93
C ASP A 53 25.63 0.73 8.59
N GLN A 54 25.90 -0.57 8.56
CA GLN A 54 26.15 -1.32 7.32
C GLN A 54 24.87 -1.66 6.55
N VAL A 55 23.70 -1.56 7.18
CA VAL A 55 22.42 -1.79 6.52
C VAL A 55 21.99 -0.54 5.78
N ASP A 56 22.15 -0.55 4.46
CA ASP A 56 21.74 0.56 3.59
C ASP A 56 20.23 0.81 3.69
N LEU A 57 19.84 2.07 3.92
CA LEU A 57 18.45 2.48 3.99
C LEU A 57 17.66 2.19 2.71
N LEU A 58 18.31 2.14 1.54
CA LEU A 58 17.68 1.78 0.27
C LEU A 58 17.22 0.33 0.21
N THR A 59 17.84 -0.55 1.01
CA THR A 59 17.44 -1.97 1.07
C THR A 59 16.23 -2.20 1.97
N LEU A 60 15.82 -1.23 2.78
CA LEU A 60 14.75 -1.40 3.76
C LEU A 60 13.37 -1.32 3.11
N ASP A 61 12.53 -2.33 3.35
CA ASP A 61 11.11 -2.36 2.96
C ASP A 61 10.22 -2.30 4.22
N LYS A 62 9.34 -3.30 4.44
CA LYS A 62 8.31 -3.26 5.48
C LYS A 62 8.84 -3.61 6.87
N ALA A 63 8.43 -2.84 7.86
CA ALA A 63 8.72 -3.09 9.27
C ALA A 63 7.57 -3.83 9.98
N TYR A 64 7.94 -4.79 10.81
CA TYR A 64 7.05 -5.60 11.64
C TYR A 64 7.55 -5.60 13.09
N TYR A 65 6.65 -5.36 14.04
CA TYR A 65 6.96 -5.58 15.44
C TYR A 65 6.87 -7.07 15.76
N LEU A 66 7.84 -7.58 16.52
CA LEU A 66 7.83 -8.97 16.97
C LEU A 66 7.43 -9.03 18.43
N GLU A 67 6.49 -9.92 18.74
CA GLU A 67 6.17 -10.34 20.10
C GLU A 67 6.75 -11.73 20.40
N PRO A 68 7.03 -12.06 21.67
CA PRO A 68 7.46 -13.40 22.05
C PRO A 68 6.30 -14.41 21.91
N ASP A 69 6.49 -15.48 21.14
CA ASP A 69 5.52 -16.58 20.98
C ASP A 69 5.65 -17.68 22.07
N SER A 70 6.76 -17.68 22.81
CA SER A 70 7.03 -18.71 23.84
C SER A 70 6.43 -18.35 25.21
N LYS A 71 6.13 -19.39 26.02
CA LYS A 71 5.64 -19.23 27.41
C LYS A 71 6.53 -18.39 28.32
N SER A 72 7.82 -18.26 28.00
CA SER A 72 8.77 -17.44 28.76
C SER A 72 9.42 -16.38 27.87
N PRO A 73 9.30 -15.09 28.17
CA PRO A 73 9.91 -14.03 27.34
C PRO A 73 11.43 -13.93 27.50
N LYS A 74 12.06 -14.80 28.30
CA LYS A 74 13.48 -14.70 28.67
C LYS A 74 14.40 -14.69 27.45
N ALA A 75 14.17 -15.56 26.47
CA ALA A 75 15.00 -15.63 25.26
C ALA A 75 14.86 -14.36 24.40
N TYR A 76 13.63 -13.86 24.22
CA TYR A 76 13.35 -12.62 23.51
C TYR A 76 14.05 -11.42 24.17
N VAL A 77 13.90 -11.28 25.50
CA VAL A 77 14.50 -10.18 26.26
C VAL A 77 16.03 -10.28 26.24
N LEU A 78 16.58 -11.49 26.33
CA LEU A 78 18.03 -11.70 26.25
C LEU A 78 18.57 -11.26 24.88
N LEU A 79 17.93 -11.67 23.78
CA LEU A 79 18.32 -11.26 22.44
C LEU A 79 18.23 -9.73 22.27
N ARG A 80 17.10 -9.12 22.67
CA ARG A 80 16.92 -7.66 22.62
C ARG A 80 18.04 -6.93 23.35
N LYS A 81 18.29 -7.29 24.62
CA LYS A 81 19.34 -6.67 25.43
C LYS A 81 20.74 -6.91 24.87
N THR A 82 20.96 -8.07 24.23
CA THR A 82 22.25 -8.38 23.60
C THR A 82 22.49 -7.50 22.38
N LEU A 83 21.50 -7.35 21.50
CA LEU A 83 21.59 -6.47 20.33
C LEU A 83 21.79 -5.00 20.73
N GLU A 84 21.06 -4.54 21.76
CA GLU A 84 21.20 -3.19 22.31
C GLU A 84 22.59 -2.95 22.91
N ALA A 85 23.09 -3.89 23.73
CA ALA A 85 24.39 -3.74 24.39
C ALA A 85 25.58 -3.86 23.42
N THR A 86 25.41 -4.54 22.28
CA THR A 86 26.48 -4.75 21.29
C THR A 86 26.43 -3.78 20.12
N ASP A 87 25.38 -2.96 20.03
CA ASP A 87 25.07 -2.12 18.86
C ASP A 87 25.19 -2.91 17.55
N ARG A 88 24.38 -3.97 17.49
CA ARG A 88 24.33 -4.88 16.33
C ARG A 88 22.90 -5.02 15.82
N THR A 89 22.82 -5.22 14.51
CA THR A 89 21.63 -5.67 13.82
C THR A 89 21.83 -7.12 13.41
N ALA A 90 20.84 -7.98 13.65
CA ALA A 90 20.89 -9.35 13.17
C ALA A 90 20.28 -9.42 11.78
N ILE A 91 21.00 -9.99 10.83
CA ILE A 91 20.44 -10.36 9.52
C ILE A 91 19.78 -11.71 9.68
N VAL A 92 18.52 -11.78 9.31
CA VAL A 92 17.69 -12.98 9.49
C VAL A 92 17.05 -13.40 8.19
N ARG A 93 16.77 -14.70 8.08
CA ARG A 93 16.02 -15.30 6.99
C ARG A 93 14.75 -15.93 7.55
N PHE A 94 13.63 -15.70 6.87
CA PHE A 94 12.33 -16.23 7.31
C PHE A 94 11.36 -16.31 6.14
N THR A 95 10.29 -17.08 6.31
CA THR A 95 9.23 -17.19 5.30
C THR A 95 8.04 -16.30 5.64
N LEU A 96 7.63 -15.47 4.69
CA LEU A 96 6.42 -14.65 4.78
C LEU A 96 5.57 -14.83 3.52
N ARG A 97 4.31 -15.28 3.70
CA ARG A 97 3.34 -15.50 2.60
C ARG A 97 3.95 -16.31 1.44
N GLN A 98 4.55 -17.46 1.78
CA GLN A 98 5.17 -18.44 0.86
C GLN A 98 6.48 -18.01 0.20
N LYS A 99 7.05 -16.86 0.55
CA LYS A 99 8.36 -16.43 0.05
C LYS A 99 9.36 -16.30 1.19
N THR A 100 10.53 -16.92 1.01
CA THR A 100 11.71 -16.66 1.85
C THR A 100 12.16 -15.22 1.63
N ARG A 101 12.47 -14.53 2.72
CA ARG A 101 12.95 -13.14 2.73
C ARG A 101 14.14 -13.00 3.64
N LEU A 102 14.99 -12.02 3.31
CA LEU A 102 15.95 -11.44 4.25
C LEU A 102 15.28 -10.32 5.05
N ALA A 103 15.73 -10.12 6.27
CA ALA A 103 15.32 -9.01 7.11
C ALA A 103 16.44 -8.57 8.05
N ALA A 104 16.41 -7.28 8.41
CA ALA A 104 17.16 -6.72 9.51
C ALA A 104 16.31 -6.79 10.79
N LEU A 105 16.81 -7.50 11.79
CA LEU A 105 16.24 -7.57 13.13
C LEU A 105 17.00 -6.64 14.07
N ARG A 106 16.30 -5.63 14.60
CA ARG A 106 16.87 -4.55 15.40
C ARG A 106 16.01 -4.21 16.61
N VAL A 107 16.59 -3.49 17.56
CA VAL A 107 15.90 -3.02 18.76
C VAL A 107 15.26 -1.65 18.49
N ARG A 108 13.99 -1.48 18.89
CA ARG A 108 13.31 -0.18 18.91
C ARG A 108 12.62 -0.01 20.26
N GLY A 109 13.24 0.76 21.15
CA GLY A 109 12.80 0.87 22.54
C GLY A 109 12.79 -0.51 23.22
N ASP A 110 11.63 -0.92 23.76
CA ASP A 110 11.51 -2.19 24.48
C ASP A 110 11.14 -3.42 23.64
N VAL A 111 11.12 -3.27 22.31
CA VAL A 111 10.69 -4.34 21.38
C VAL A 111 11.74 -4.60 20.29
N LEU A 112 11.65 -5.79 19.72
CA LEU A 112 12.33 -6.16 18.48
C LEU A 112 11.47 -5.77 17.28
N VAL A 113 12.12 -5.17 16.29
CA VAL A 113 11.55 -4.85 14.98
C VAL A 113 12.27 -5.67 13.94
N LEU A 114 11.52 -6.40 13.15
CA LEU A 114 11.98 -7.07 11.95
C LEU A 114 11.58 -6.22 10.76
N GLN A 115 12.56 -5.74 10.00
CA GLN A 115 12.32 -5.00 8.77
C GLN A 115 12.82 -5.81 7.58
N THR A 116 11.92 -6.12 6.64
CA THR A 116 12.29 -6.89 5.46
C THR A 116 13.28 -6.10 4.61
N LEU A 117 14.20 -6.84 3.99
CA LEU A 117 15.18 -6.30 3.06
C LEU A 117 14.78 -6.67 1.64
N LEU A 118 14.99 -5.72 0.73
CA LEU A 118 15.10 -5.97 -0.70
C LEU A 118 16.38 -6.77 -0.95
N TRP A 119 16.33 -7.69 -1.90
CA TRP A 119 17.53 -8.36 -2.40
C TRP A 119 18.40 -7.35 -3.14
N ALA A 120 19.70 -7.64 -3.23
CA ALA A 120 20.65 -6.72 -3.88
C ALA A 120 20.28 -6.40 -5.34
N ASP A 121 19.70 -7.37 -6.05
CA ASP A 121 19.21 -7.24 -7.43
C ASP A 121 17.87 -6.49 -7.54
N GLU A 122 17.14 -6.32 -6.43
CA GLU A 122 15.92 -5.51 -6.39
C GLU A 122 16.22 -4.01 -6.17
N VAL A 123 17.42 -3.68 -5.69
CA VAL A 123 17.87 -2.30 -5.54
C VAL A 123 18.51 -1.83 -6.85
N ARG A 124 17.89 -0.82 -7.48
CA ARG A 124 18.43 -0.25 -8.72
C ARG A 124 19.63 0.63 -8.43
N GLU A 125 20.70 0.40 -9.16
CA GLU A 125 21.83 1.31 -9.18
C GLU A 125 21.47 2.62 -9.89
N ALA A 126 21.99 3.73 -9.37
CA ALA A 126 21.85 5.02 -10.00
C ALA A 126 22.88 5.17 -11.12
N ASP A 127 22.43 5.11 -12.37
CA ASP A 127 23.25 5.44 -13.55
C ASP A 127 22.65 6.65 -14.27
N PHE A 128 23.22 7.82 -13.98
CA PHE A 128 22.80 9.09 -14.56
C PHE A 128 23.97 9.72 -15.31
N PRO A 129 23.99 9.67 -16.66
CA PRO A 129 25.06 10.24 -17.47
C PRO A 129 25.31 11.73 -17.20
N ALA A 130 24.26 12.48 -16.86
CA ALA A 130 24.36 13.91 -16.53
C ALA A 130 25.24 14.19 -15.29
N LEU A 131 25.41 13.22 -14.39
CA LEU A 131 26.27 13.37 -13.22
C LEU A 131 27.75 13.05 -13.51
N GLN A 132 28.07 12.62 -14.73
CA GLN A 132 29.44 12.34 -15.16
C GLN A 132 30.13 13.59 -15.74
N GLU A 133 29.38 14.67 -15.96
CA GLU A 133 29.92 15.96 -16.41
C GLU A 133 30.61 16.69 -15.26
N GLU A 134 31.82 17.23 -15.51
CA GLU A 134 32.51 18.06 -14.52
C GLU A 134 31.84 19.43 -14.41
N VAL A 135 31.15 19.66 -13.29
CA VAL A 135 30.55 20.95 -12.95
C VAL A 135 31.36 21.58 -11.82
N THR A 136 31.79 22.83 -12.01
CA THR A 136 32.49 23.59 -10.97
C THR A 136 31.49 24.40 -10.15
N VAL A 137 31.57 24.31 -8.82
CA VAL A 137 30.79 25.13 -7.89
C VAL A 137 31.76 26.03 -7.13
N SER A 138 31.49 27.33 -7.06
CA SER A 138 32.34 28.26 -6.32
C SER A 138 32.06 28.22 -4.82
N ASP A 139 33.08 28.54 -4.01
CA ASP A 139 32.94 28.60 -2.55
C ASP A 139 31.84 29.57 -2.10
N LYS A 140 31.65 30.67 -2.83
CA LYS A 140 30.61 31.67 -2.54
C LYS A 140 29.20 31.15 -2.82
N GLU A 141 29.02 30.33 -3.86
CA GLU A 141 27.74 29.66 -4.14
C GLU A 141 27.42 28.64 -3.07
N LEU A 142 28.41 27.84 -2.66
CA LEU A 142 28.28 26.88 -1.56
C LEU A 142 27.90 27.58 -0.24
N GLU A 143 28.57 28.69 0.10
CA GLU A 143 28.29 29.45 1.33
C GLU A 143 26.88 30.04 1.34
N LEU A 144 26.43 30.58 0.20
CA LEU A 144 25.07 31.10 0.05
C LEU A 144 24.03 29.97 0.17
N SER A 145 24.26 28.84 -0.49
CA SER A 145 23.38 27.67 -0.40
C SER A 145 23.33 27.10 1.01
N ALA A 146 24.45 27.00 1.72
CA ALA A 146 24.50 26.55 3.11
C ALA A 146 23.67 27.47 4.03
N SER A 147 23.79 28.79 3.85
CA SER A 147 23.01 29.77 4.62
C SER A 147 21.49 29.62 4.39
N LEU A 148 21.08 29.27 3.17
CA LEU A 148 19.67 28.97 2.87
C LEU A 148 19.22 27.69 3.57
N VAL A 149 20.01 26.62 3.52
CA VAL A 149 19.70 25.35 4.21
C VAL A 149 19.56 25.58 5.71
N ASP A 150 20.46 26.34 6.34
CA ASP A 150 20.40 26.65 7.76
C ASP A 150 19.14 27.46 8.11
N GLY A 151 18.75 28.41 7.26
CA GLY A 151 17.53 29.20 7.44
C GLY A 151 16.23 28.39 7.39
N PHE A 152 16.23 27.22 6.73
CA PHE A 152 15.09 26.31 6.63
C PHE A 152 15.23 25.04 7.50
N SER A 153 16.31 24.91 8.27
CA SER A 153 16.55 23.73 9.10
C SER A 153 15.67 23.73 10.35
N ALA A 154 15.04 22.60 10.62
CA ALA A 154 14.21 22.38 11.80
C ALA A 154 14.28 20.92 12.25
N ASN A 155 13.88 20.66 13.50
CA ASN A 155 13.69 19.29 13.97
C ASN A 155 12.53 18.64 13.22
N PHE A 156 12.76 17.44 12.69
CA PHE A 156 11.71 16.68 12.01
C PHE A 156 10.69 16.14 13.01
N ASP A 157 9.46 16.66 12.95
CA ASP A 157 8.29 16.14 13.65
C ASP A 157 7.32 15.51 12.62
N PRO A 158 7.23 14.17 12.55
CA PRO A 158 6.31 13.50 11.62
C PRO A 158 4.84 13.89 11.84
N SER A 159 4.46 14.27 13.06
CA SER A 159 3.06 14.60 13.40
C SER A 159 2.62 15.96 12.87
N ALA A 160 3.56 16.80 12.45
CA ALA A 160 3.27 18.07 11.79
C ALA A 160 2.77 17.90 10.35
N PHE A 161 2.92 16.71 9.77
CA PHE A 161 2.51 16.41 8.40
C PHE A 161 1.21 15.61 8.41
N VAL A 162 0.24 16.07 7.62
CA VAL A 162 -1.08 15.44 7.50
C VAL A 162 -1.26 15.01 6.05
N ASP A 163 -1.83 13.82 5.86
CA ASP A 163 -2.27 13.37 4.54
C ASP A 163 -3.54 14.14 4.14
N GLU A 164 -3.35 15.26 3.44
CA GLU A 164 -4.43 16.14 2.98
C GLU A 164 -5.45 15.39 2.11
N TYR A 165 -4.99 14.43 1.31
CA TYR A 165 -5.89 13.62 0.49
C TYR A 165 -6.83 12.79 1.37
N GLN A 166 -6.33 12.16 2.44
CA GLN A 166 -7.18 11.43 3.39
C GLN A 166 -8.19 12.34 4.10
N VAL A 167 -7.78 13.58 4.42
CA VAL A 167 -8.68 14.56 5.03
C VAL A 167 -9.81 14.93 4.05
N GLU A 168 -9.47 15.32 2.83
CA GLU A 168 -10.45 15.68 1.79
C GLU A 168 -11.35 14.50 1.41
N LEU A 169 -10.78 13.28 1.36
CA LEU A 169 -11.55 12.06 1.13
C LEU A 169 -12.57 11.82 2.23
N ARG A 170 -12.21 12.02 3.51
CA ARG A 170 -13.14 11.92 4.63
C ARG A 170 -14.23 12.98 4.53
N THR A 171 -13.87 14.23 4.27
CA THR A 171 -14.84 15.32 4.05
C THR A 171 -15.84 14.97 2.93
N LEU A 172 -15.36 14.39 1.84
CA LEU A 172 -16.21 13.94 0.74
C LEU A 172 -17.12 12.77 1.15
N ILE A 173 -16.60 11.80 1.91
CA ILE A 173 -17.38 10.67 2.43
C ILE A 173 -18.49 11.20 3.35
N ASP A 174 -18.17 12.11 4.27
CA ASP A 174 -19.12 12.70 5.21
C ASP A 174 -20.22 13.47 4.46
N ALA A 175 -19.84 14.30 3.47
CA ALA A 175 -20.80 14.99 2.62
C ALA A 175 -21.71 14.04 1.82
N LYS A 176 -21.21 12.87 1.41
CA LYS A 176 -22.03 11.83 0.75
C LYS A 176 -22.98 11.14 1.72
N ILE A 177 -22.52 10.86 2.94
CA ILE A 177 -23.37 10.31 4.01
C ILE A 177 -24.50 11.30 4.34
N GLU A 178 -24.19 12.60 4.51
CA GLU A 178 -25.19 13.64 4.76
C GLU A 178 -26.20 13.80 3.62
N LYS A 179 -25.76 13.62 2.37
CA LYS A 179 -26.63 13.63 1.18
C LYS A 179 -27.45 12.35 1.01
N GLY A 180 -27.31 11.37 1.91
CA GLY A 180 -28.00 10.08 1.83
C GLY A 180 -27.50 9.20 0.69
N GLU A 181 -26.28 9.45 0.18
CA GLU A 181 -25.63 8.63 -0.86
C GLU A 181 -24.84 7.45 -0.27
N ALA A 182 -24.95 7.23 1.05
CA ALA A 182 -24.37 6.08 1.74
C ALA A 182 -25.34 4.89 1.72
N PHE A 183 -24.80 3.67 1.58
CA PHE A 183 -25.56 2.43 1.61
C PHE A 183 -25.39 1.75 2.97
N GLU A 184 -26.46 1.16 3.50
CA GLU A 184 -26.37 0.36 4.72
C GLU A 184 -25.59 -0.94 4.46
N THR A 185 -24.55 -1.16 5.26
CA THR A 185 -23.60 -2.26 5.06
C THR A 185 -24.23 -3.62 5.36
N GLU A 186 -25.22 -3.68 6.27
CA GLU A 186 -25.95 -4.90 6.60
C GLU A 186 -26.87 -5.37 5.46
N GLU A 187 -27.48 -4.45 4.70
CA GLU A 187 -28.30 -4.81 3.53
C GLU A 187 -27.46 -5.21 2.31
N THR A 188 -26.24 -4.69 2.20
CA THR A 188 -25.36 -4.93 1.03
C THR A 188 -24.52 -6.20 1.17
N PHE A 189 -24.22 -6.64 2.41
CA PHE A 189 -23.32 -7.77 2.70
C PHE A 189 -23.89 -8.80 3.67
N ALA A 190 -25.22 -8.91 3.80
CA ALA A 190 -25.82 -10.05 4.48
C ALA A 190 -25.26 -11.36 3.89
N PRO A 191 -24.86 -12.35 4.71
CA PRO A 191 -24.41 -13.63 4.18
C PRO A 191 -25.56 -14.20 3.35
N ALA A 192 -25.33 -14.39 2.06
CA ALA A 192 -26.30 -15.03 1.17
C ALA A 192 -26.57 -16.45 1.70
N GLU A 193 -27.61 -16.61 2.50
CA GLU A 193 -28.18 -17.92 2.77
C GLU A 193 -28.73 -18.45 1.46
N LYS A 194 -27.96 -19.39 0.89
CA LYS A 194 -28.35 -20.47 -0.01
C LYS A 194 -29.56 -20.19 -0.94
N GLY A 195 -29.24 -20.01 -2.22
CA GLY A 195 -30.05 -20.53 -3.33
C GLY A 195 -31.39 -19.84 -3.51
N GLY A 196 -31.37 -18.61 -4.03
CA GLY A 196 -32.54 -17.96 -4.60
C GLY A 196 -32.14 -17.30 -5.91
N GLU A 197 -32.80 -17.70 -6.98
CA GLU A 197 -32.78 -17.18 -8.35
C GLU A 197 -32.01 -15.87 -8.58
N VAL A 198 -31.04 -15.93 -9.50
CA VAL A 198 -30.55 -14.77 -10.26
C VAL A 198 -31.71 -14.27 -11.13
N ILE A 199 -32.71 -13.65 -10.52
CA ILE A 199 -33.72 -12.86 -11.21
C ILE A 199 -33.48 -11.40 -10.84
N ASP A 200 -32.78 -10.79 -11.79
CA ASP A 200 -32.97 -9.43 -12.27
C ASP A 200 -32.53 -8.26 -11.38
N LEU A 201 -31.28 -8.35 -10.94
CA LEU A 201 -30.47 -7.18 -10.55
C LEU A 201 -30.43 -6.10 -11.66
N MET A 202 -30.59 -6.47 -12.94
CA MET A 202 -30.62 -5.53 -14.05
C MET A 202 -31.96 -4.78 -14.14
N GLU A 203 -33.09 -5.43 -13.85
CA GLU A 203 -34.40 -4.79 -13.66
C GLU A 203 -34.39 -3.89 -12.43
N ALA A 204 -33.84 -4.36 -11.31
CA ALA A 204 -33.73 -3.55 -10.10
C ALA A 204 -32.89 -2.28 -10.36
N LEU A 205 -31.78 -2.39 -11.11
CA LEU A 205 -30.98 -1.23 -11.51
C LEU A 205 -31.74 -0.31 -12.48
N ARG A 206 -32.41 -0.88 -13.49
CA ARG A 206 -33.19 -0.08 -14.46
C ARG A 206 -34.34 0.66 -13.79
N ALA A 207 -35.04 0.02 -12.87
CA ALA A 207 -36.10 0.65 -12.09
C ALA A 207 -35.57 1.79 -11.22
N SER A 208 -34.39 1.63 -10.62
CA SER A 208 -33.73 2.69 -9.84
C SER A 208 -33.31 3.89 -10.71
N VAL A 209 -32.76 3.64 -11.91
CA VAL A 209 -32.38 4.70 -12.86
C VAL A 209 -33.60 5.44 -13.40
N GLU A 210 -34.66 4.74 -13.79
CA GLU A 210 -35.90 5.37 -14.29
C GLU A 210 -36.57 6.23 -13.20
N LYS A 211 -36.59 5.75 -11.94
CA LYS A 211 -37.12 6.51 -10.80
C LYS A 211 -36.30 7.77 -10.50
N SER A 212 -34.98 7.70 -10.67
CA SER A 212 -34.08 8.87 -10.53
C SER A 212 -34.27 9.92 -11.64
N LYS A 213 -34.58 9.49 -12.87
CA LYS A 213 -34.88 10.39 -14.00
C LYS A 213 -36.25 11.07 -13.83
N ALA A 214 -37.27 10.34 -13.39
CA ALA A 214 -38.60 10.90 -13.14
C ALA A 214 -38.59 11.93 -12.00
N ALA A 215 -37.80 11.70 -10.94
CA ALA A 215 -37.63 12.66 -9.85
C ALA A 215 -36.95 13.97 -10.31
N ARG A 216 -35.98 13.89 -11.22
CA ARG A 216 -35.36 15.08 -11.83
C ARG A 216 -36.31 15.84 -12.77
N ALA A 217 -37.17 15.14 -13.51
CA ALA A 217 -38.16 15.77 -14.39
C ALA A 217 -39.28 16.49 -13.61
N ALA A 218 -39.73 15.93 -12.48
CA ALA A 218 -40.72 16.56 -11.59
C ALA A 218 -40.16 17.78 -10.84
N ALA A 219 -38.84 17.84 -10.61
CA ALA A 219 -38.16 18.99 -10.04
C ALA A 219 -38.01 20.15 -11.05
N SER A 220 -37.90 19.86 -12.36
CA SER A 220 -37.90 20.90 -13.40
C SER A 220 -39.30 21.47 -13.69
N ASP A 221 -40.37 20.67 -13.57
CA ASP A 221 -41.76 21.12 -13.82
C ASP A 221 -42.31 22.01 -12.68
N LYS A 222 -41.83 21.82 -11.43
CA LYS A 222 -42.16 22.72 -10.31
C LYS A 222 -41.38 24.05 -10.32
N GLY A 223 -40.33 24.17 -11.13
CA GLY A 223 -39.57 25.41 -11.30
C GLY A 223 -40.23 26.41 -12.25
N ASP A 224 -41.03 25.93 -13.21
CA ASP A 224 -41.71 26.76 -14.21
C ASP A 224 -43.07 27.32 -13.72
N ALA A 225 -43.70 26.67 -12.73
CA ALA A 225 -44.98 27.12 -12.16
C ALA A 225 -44.88 28.26 -11.11
N ASP A 226 -43.71 28.49 -10.51
CA ASP A 226 -43.50 29.60 -9.54
C ASP A 226 -43.01 30.91 -10.21
N GLY A 227 -42.65 30.85 -11.51
CA GLY A 227 -42.25 32.03 -12.30
C GLY A 227 -43.41 32.82 -12.91
N ALA A 228 -44.59 32.21 -13.09
CA ALA A 228 -45.73 32.84 -13.76
C ALA A 228 -46.72 33.57 -12.83
N ALA A 229 -46.51 33.57 -11.50
CA ALA A 229 -47.38 34.24 -10.53
C ALA A 229 -46.84 35.58 -10.00
N ARG A 230 -45.74 36.12 -10.56
CA ARG A 230 -45.12 37.39 -10.14
C ARG A 230 -45.20 38.54 -11.15
N ASP A 231 -45.91 38.40 -12.27
CA ASP A 231 -46.10 39.47 -13.27
C ASP A 231 -47.59 39.78 -13.54
N ALA A 232 -48.35 39.90 -12.44
CA ALA A 232 -49.70 40.49 -12.44
C ALA A 232 -49.89 41.31 -11.15
N GLY A 233 -49.25 42.49 -11.12
CA GLY A 233 -49.35 43.49 -10.07
C GLY A 233 -48.76 44.82 -10.54
#